data_AF-A0A848TXT0-F1
#
_entry.id   AF-A0A848TXT0-F1
#
_cell.length_a   1.000
_cell.length_b   1.000
_cell.length_c   1.000
_cell.angle_alpha   90.00
_cell.angle_beta   90.00
_cell.angle_gamma   90.00
#
_symmetry.space_group_name_H-M   'P 1'
#
loop_
_entity.id
_entity.type
_entity.pdbx_description
1 polymer ?
#
loop_
_entity_poly.entity_id
_entity_poly.type
_entity_poly.pdbx_seq_one_letter_code
_entity_poly.pdbx_strand_id
1 'polypeptide(L)'
;MRLEKLFILLIFLLSLKGHAQIPELSPLSKISVLTCGSGDQLYSTFGHSAFRVKDPAVGIDVVYNYGVFDFNSNNFYGKFAMGKLHYTLARQQYSNFIREYKYDQRWVNGQVLQLSQGERNELFQYLENNYLPENRAYQYDFFYNNCATKIWDVIEAVYGKKLEFDENYLQKQYTHRELIHQNMPTNSWSAFGIDIALGAVIDDLATPKEHMFLPSYIMKQLNVSKLNATLLAPNEVSIFKPESNVNKTDFLRTPLFFSLVFMALVFIITYTDFRNNKRSKWLDVGLFLITGIAGVVIFFLWFLTDHTATA
;
A
#
# COMPACT_ATOMS: atom_id res chain seq x y z
N MET A 1 -24.81 50.02 -20.88
CA MET A 1 -25.50 48.72 -20.68
C MET A 1 -26.52 48.91 -19.56
N ARG A 2 -27.83 48.77 -19.83
CA ARG A 2 -28.88 49.06 -18.83
C ARG A 2 -28.71 48.17 -17.60
N LEU A 3 -28.88 48.75 -16.41
CA LEU A 3 -28.74 48.09 -15.09
C LEU A 3 -29.50 46.75 -15.02
N GLU A 4 -30.64 46.66 -15.72
CA GLU A 4 -31.46 45.47 -15.93
C GLU A 4 -30.68 44.28 -16.51
N LYS A 5 -29.81 44.52 -17.51
CA LYS A 5 -28.97 43.47 -18.12
C LYS A 5 -27.88 42.96 -17.16
N LEU A 6 -27.37 43.84 -16.29
CA LEU A 6 -26.37 43.48 -15.28
C LEU A 6 -27.01 42.64 -14.17
N PHE A 7 -28.25 42.96 -13.78
CA PHE A 7 -29.01 42.22 -12.78
C PHE A 7 -29.39 40.82 -13.25
N ILE A 8 -29.84 40.68 -14.51
CA ILE A 8 -30.12 39.37 -15.13
C ILE A 8 -28.85 38.51 -15.21
N LEU A 9 -27.71 39.12 -15.59
CA LEU A 9 -26.41 38.42 -15.61
C LEU A 9 -25.98 37.96 -14.21
N LEU A 10 -26.20 38.78 -13.17
CA LEU A 10 -25.87 38.42 -11.79
C LEU A 10 -26.74 37.26 -11.28
N ILE A 11 -28.05 37.26 -11.58
CA ILE A 11 -28.96 36.15 -11.25
C ILE A 11 -28.54 34.87 -11.99
N PHE A 12 -28.19 34.98 -13.27
CA PHE A 12 -27.71 33.86 -14.07
C PHE A 12 -26.40 33.28 -13.47
N LEU A 13 -25.45 34.14 -13.09
CA LEU A 13 -24.19 33.73 -12.46
C LEU A 13 -24.39 33.11 -11.06
N LEU A 14 -25.37 33.57 -10.29
CA LEU A 14 -25.73 32.99 -9.00
C LEU A 14 -26.43 31.63 -9.16
N SER A 15 -27.20 31.43 -10.24
CA SER A 15 -27.83 30.15 -10.56
C SER A 15 -26.85 29.07 -11.07
N LEU A 16 -25.62 29.46 -11.46
CA LEU A 16 -24.56 28.52 -11.83
C LEU A 16 -23.87 27.86 -10.63
N LYS A 17 -24.21 28.25 -9.38
CA LYS A 17 -23.77 27.54 -8.18
C LYS A 17 -24.61 26.28 -7.97
N GLY A 18 -24.44 25.30 -8.86
CA GLY A 18 -24.94 23.96 -8.65
C GLY A 18 -24.07 23.23 -7.62
N HIS A 19 -24.62 22.94 -6.45
CA HIS A 19 -24.04 21.90 -5.60
C HIS A 19 -24.33 20.56 -6.29
N ALA A 20 -23.31 19.93 -6.86
CA ALA A 20 -23.41 18.56 -7.32
C ALA A 20 -23.68 17.69 -6.09
N GLN A 21 -24.92 17.29 -5.88
CA GLN A 21 -25.28 16.36 -4.81
C GLN A 21 -24.70 15.00 -5.15
N ILE A 22 -24.16 14.31 -4.13
CA ILE A 22 -23.76 12.92 -4.27
C ILE A 22 -25.02 12.12 -4.62
N PRO A 23 -25.06 11.42 -5.77
CA PRO A 23 -26.24 10.68 -6.17
C PRO A 23 -26.51 9.54 -5.18
N GLU A 24 -27.78 9.21 -4.96
CA GLU A 24 -28.13 8.01 -4.23
C GLU A 24 -27.92 6.78 -5.12
N LEU A 25 -27.32 5.73 -4.56
CA LEU A 25 -27.17 4.46 -5.23
C LEU A 25 -28.52 3.75 -5.36
N SER A 26 -28.76 3.23 -6.56
CA SER A 26 -29.93 2.44 -6.91
C SER A 26 -29.91 1.05 -6.27
N PRO A 27 -31.03 0.31 -6.27
CA PRO A 27 -31.05 -1.08 -5.84
C PRO A 27 -30.11 -2.00 -6.63
N LEU A 28 -29.72 -1.62 -7.86
CA LEU A 28 -28.82 -2.38 -8.74
C LEU A 28 -27.33 -2.16 -8.42
N SER A 29 -27.02 -1.24 -7.51
CA SER A 29 -25.66 -0.92 -7.11
C SER A 29 -24.94 -2.08 -6.40
N LYS A 30 -23.63 -2.13 -6.56
CA LYS A 30 -22.72 -3.04 -5.87
C LYS A 30 -21.49 -2.28 -5.40
N ILE A 31 -21.06 -2.57 -4.18
CA ILE A 31 -19.76 -2.14 -3.66
C ILE A 31 -18.92 -3.41 -3.45
N SER A 32 -17.69 -3.38 -3.94
CA SER A 32 -16.75 -4.50 -3.81
C SER A 32 -15.38 -4.03 -3.40
N VAL A 33 -14.66 -4.83 -2.63
CA VAL A 33 -13.24 -4.65 -2.38
C VAL A 33 -12.46 -5.35 -3.48
N LEU A 34 -11.57 -4.63 -4.14
CA LEU A 34 -10.62 -5.16 -5.09
C LEU A 34 -9.31 -5.44 -4.37
N THR A 35 -8.76 -6.64 -4.56
CA THR A 35 -7.44 -7.05 -4.07
C THR A 35 -6.58 -7.42 -5.26
N CYS A 36 -5.40 -6.82 -5.34
CA CYS A 36 -4.51 -6.93 -6.47
C CYS A 36 -3.18 -7.57 -6.05
N GLY A 37 -2.64 -8.42 -6.91
CA GLY A 37 -1.41 -9.15 -6.67
C GLY A 37 -0.16 -8.28 -6.65
N SER A 38 0.92 -8.85 -6.12
CA SER A 38 2.26 -8.29 -6.13
C SER A 38 2.77 -7.97 -7.53
N GLY A 39 3.61 -6.94 -7.65
CA GLY A 39 4.36 -6.61 -8.86
C GLY A 39 5.88 -6.59 -8.63
N ASP A 40 6.64 -6.44 -9.71
CA ASP A 40 8.10 -6.53 -9.70
C ASP A 40 8.79 -5.28 -9.10
N GLN A 41 8.10 -4.13 -9.10
CA GLN A 41 8.63 -2.89 -8.51
C GLN A 41 8.33 -2.85 -7.01
N LEU A 42 9.27 -2.29 -6.22
CA LEU A 42 9.19 -2.25 -4.75
C LEU A 42 7.85 -1.70 -4.23
N TYR A 43 7.35 -0.61 -4.82
CA TYR A 43 6.08 0.02 -4.42
C TYR A 43 4.84 -0.86 -4.70
N SER A 44 4.98 -1.88 -5.54
CA SER A 44 3.92 -2.80 -5.96
C SER A 44 4.07 -4.21 -5.39
N THR A 45 5.20 -4.51 -4.73
CA THR A 45 5.57 -5.85 -4.27
C THR A 45 4.59 -6.45 -3.26
N PHE A 46 3.94 -5.62 -2.44
CA PHE A 46 3.01 -6.09 -1.40
C PHE A 46 1.55 -6.20 -1.87
N GLY A 47 1.28 -5.94 -3.15
CA GLY A 47 -0.07 -5.91 -3.70
C GLY A 47 -0.77 -4.57 -3.47
N HIS A 48 -2.09 -4.55 -3.69
CA HIS A 48 -2.91 -3.35 -3.49
C HIS A 48 -4.35 -3.67 -3.16
N SER A 49 -5.03 -2.81 -2.40
CA SER A 49 -6.48 -2.89 -2.18
C SER A 49 -7.20 -1.58 -2.49
N ALA A 50 -8.45 -1.69 -2.96
CA ALA A 50 -9.28 -0.53 -3.27
C ALA A 50 -10.78 -0.85 -3.17
N PHE A 51 -11.63 0.15 -2.96
CA PHE A 51 -13.08 -0.02 -3.12
C PHE A 51 -13.49 0.24 -4.57
N ARG A 52 -14.37 -0.58 -5.12
CA ARG A 52 -15.08 -0.31 -6.36
C ARG A 52 -16.56 -0.09 -6.04
N VAL A 53 -17.12 0.99 -6.57
CA VAL A 53 -18.55 1.27 -6.54
C VAL A 53 -19.06 1.19 -7.97
N LYS A 54 -20.03 0.31 -8.20
CA LYS A 54 -20.67 0.13 -9.50
C LYS A 54 -22.18 0.29 -9.37
N ASP A 55 -22.76 1.20 -10.15
CA ASP A 55 -24.19 1.35 -10.31
C ASP A 55 -24.53 1.64 -11.78
N PRO A 56 -25.09 0.66 -12.51
CA PRO A 56 -25.43 0.84 -13.90
C PRO A 56 -26.62 1.79 -14.12
N ALA A 57 -27.50 1.99 -13.13
CA ALA A 57 -28.68 2.85 -13.29
C ALA A 57 -28.33 4.34 -13.37
N VAL A 58 -27.23 4.74 -12.71
CA VAL A 58 -26.74 6.12 -12.67
C VAL A 58 -25.36 6.29 -13.32
N GLY A 59 -24.86 5.24 -14.00
CA GLY A 59 -23.63 5.29 -14.78
C GLY A 59 -22.34 5.36 -13.95
N ILE A 60 -22.34 4.87 -12.72
CA ILE A 60 -21.16 4.85 -11.84
C ILE A 60 -20.41 3.52 -12.01
N ASP A 61 -19.11 3.58 -12.30
CA ASP A 61 -18.20 2.41 -12.20
C ASP A 61 -16.78 2.90 -11.85
N VAL A 62 -16.59 3.23 -10.59
CA VAL A 62 -15.40 3.94 -10.10
C VAL A 62 -14.67 3.17 -9.02
N VAL A 63 -13.39 3.43 -8.89
CA VAL A 63 -12.48 2.86 -7.89
C VAL A 63 -11.95 3.97 -6.99
N TYR A 64 -12.07 3.76 -5.69
CA TYR A 64 -11.49 4.55 -4.61
C TYR A 64 -10.16 3.92 -4.21
N ASN A 65 -9.10 4.51 -4.72
CA ASN A 65 -7.73 4.07 -4.60
C ASN A 65 -7.01 4.88 -3.50
N TYR A 66 -6.94 4.30 -2.30
CA TYR A 66 -6.05 4.82 -1.24
C TYR A 66 -4.63 4.42 -1.58
N GLY A 67 -3.69 5.36 -1.60
CA GLY A 67 -2.28 5.05 -1.84
C GLY A 67 -1.65 5.83 -2.98
N VAL A 68 -2.32 6.86 -3.50
CA VAL A 68 -1.77 7.70 -4.58
C VAL A 68 -0.96 8.84 -3.99
N PHE A 69 0.27 9.02 -4.46
CA PHE A 69 1.17 10.08 -4.01
C PHE A 69 1.70 10.90 -5.20
N ASP A 70 2.15 12.12 -4.92
CA ASP A 70 2.65 13.05 -5.94
C ASP A 70 4.19 13.15 -5.91
N PHE A 71 4.83 12.60 -6.94
CA PHE A 71 6.27 12.69 -7.15
C PHE A 71 6.76 14.12 -7.38
N ASN A 72 5.89 15.03 -7.83
CA ASN A 72 6.24 16.43 -8.09
C ASN A 72 6.10 17.32 -6.85
N SER A 73 5.75 16.75 -5.70
CA SER A 73 5.64 17.51 -4.46
C SER A 73 7.00 18.12 -4.07
N ASN A 74 6.97 19.37 -3.57
CA ASN A 74 8.18 20.04 -3.11
C ASN A 74 8.92 19.19 -2.07
N ASN A 75 10.20 18.94 -2.31
CA ASN A 75 11.08 18.11 -1.49
C ASN A 75 10.55 16.67 -1.27
N PHE A 76 10.04 16.03 -2.33
CA PHE A 76 9.56 14.63 -2.30
C PHE A 76 10.55 13.68 -1.59
N TYR A 77 11.82 13.66 -2.05
CA TYR A 77 12.84 12.74 -1.50
C TYR A 77 13.14 13.00 -0.03
N GLY A 78 13.20 14.26 0.41
CA GLY A 78 13.38 14.58 1.83
C GLY A 78 12.18 14.15 2.67
N LYS A 79 10.95 14.35 2.20
CA LYS A 79 9.74 13.90 2.89
C LYS A 79 9.66 12.38 2.97
N PHE A 80 10.00 11.68 1.88
CA PHE A 80 10.07 10.21 1.87
C PHE A 80 11.11 9.69 2.87
N ALA A 81 12.33 10.24 2.85
CA ALA A 81 13.39 9.86 3.78
C ALA A 81 13.00 10.11 5.25
N MET A 82 12.27 11.20 5.54
CA MET A 82 11.79 11.53 6.88
C MET A 82 10.53 10.77 7.32
N GLY A 83 9.88 10.00 6.44
CA GLY A 83 8.60 9.35 6.75
C GLY A 83 7.38 10.29 6.71
N LYS A 84 7.50 11.47 6.09
CA LYS A 84 6.48 12.55 6.07
C LYS A 84 5.69 12.65 4.74
N LEU A 85 5.80 11.64 3.88
CA LEU A 85 5.14 11.67 2.59
C LEU A 85 3.63 11.48 2.76
N HIS A 86 2.85 12.46 2.30
CA HIS A 86 1.40 12.38 2.32
C HIS A 86 0.91 11.57 1.14
N TYR A 87 0.05 10.60 1.41
CA TYR A 87 -0.66 9.85 0.40
C TYR A 87 -2.08 10.37 0.31
N THR A 88 -2.73 10.10 -0.82
CA THR A 88 -4.07 10.59 -1.08
C THR A 88 -4.98 9.47 -1.57
N LEU A 89 -6.26 9.64 -1.27
CA LEU A 89 -7.33 8.92 -1.94
C LEU A 89 -7.53 9.52 -3.35
N ALA A 90 -7.48 8.66 -4.36
CA ALA A 90 -7.87 8.98 -5.72
C ALA A 90 -9.18 8.26 -6.10
N ARG A 91 -10.01 8.93 -6.89
CA ARG A 91 -11.22 8.36 -7.49
C ARG A 91 -11.01 8.28 -8.99
N GLN A 92 -11.08 7.08 -9.56
CA GLN A 92 -10.82 6.86 -10.98
C GLN A 92 -11.77 5.84 -11.60
N GLN A 93 -11.83 5.81 -12.94
CA GLN A 93 -12.66 4.84 -13.66
C GLN A 93 -12.14 3.41 -13.45
N TYR A 94 -13.05 2.46 -13.21
CA TYR A 94 -12.70 1.04 -13.03
C TYR A 94 -11.92 0.47 -14.23
N SER A 95 -12.29 0.89 -15.44
CA SER A 95 -11.61 0.46 -16.67
C SER A 95 -10.14 0.87 -16.72
N ASN A 96 -9.79 2.04 -16.19
CA ASN A 96 -8.40 2.50 -16.12
C ASN A 96 -7.62 1.73 -15.05
N PHE A 97 -8.21 1.55 -13.86
CA PHE A 97 -7.59 0.75 -12.79
C PHE A 97 -7.27 -0.67 -13.27
N ILE A 98 -8.24 -1.38 -13.85
CA ILE A 98 -8.00 -2.75 -14.33
C ILE A 98 -6.98 -2.82 -15.49
N ARG A 99 -6.93 -1.79 -16.35
CA ARG A 99 -5.97 -1.76 -17.45
C ARG A 99 -4.52 -1.76 -16.93
N GLU A 100 -4.25 -1.04 -15.85
CA GLU A 100 -2.93 -0.98 -15.21
C GLU A 100 -2.48 -2.39 -14.76
N TYR A 101 -3.30 -3.09 -13.97
CA TYR A 101 -2.95 -4.44 -13.50
C TYR A 101 -2.85 -5.47 -14.62
N LYS A 102 -3.65 -5.33 -15.69
CA LYS A 102 -3.51 -6.16 -16.89
C LYS A 102 -2.20 -5.91 -17.62
N TYR A 103 -1.80 -4.65 -17.74
CA TYR A 103 -0.53 -4.28 -18.36
C TYR A 103 0.65 -4.84 -17.55
N ASP A 104 0.60 -4.72 -16.23
CA ASP A 104 1.62 -5.22 -15.31
C ASP A 104 1.59 -6.75 -15.10
N GLN A 105 0.63 -7.47 -15.70
CA GLN A 105 0.43 -8.91 -15.49
C GLN A 105 0.25 -9.29 -14.01
N ARG A 106 -0.54 -8.50 -13.27
CA ARG A 106 -0.85 -8.71 -11.85
C ARG A 106 -2.29 -9.15 -11.70
N TRP A 107 -2.56 -10.21 -10.93
CA TRP A 107 -3.93 -10.69 -10.74
C TRP A 107 -4.79 -9.67 -9.99
N VAL A 108 -6.10 -9.72 -10.21
CA VAL A 108 -7.10 -8.90 -9.52
C VAL A 108 -8.27 -9.79 -9.12
N ASN A 109 -8.59 -9.82 -7.83
CA ASN A 109 -9.80 -10.43 -7.28
C ASN A 109 -10.74 -9.35 -6.74
N GLY A 110 -12.04 -9.61 -6.77
CA GLY A 110 -13.07 -8.74 -6.22
C GLY A 110 -13.96 -9.48 -5.25
N GLN A 111 -14.22 -8.89 -4.09
CA GLN A 111 -15.14 -9.38 -3.08
C GLN A 111 -16.34 -8.43 -2.98
N VAL A 112 -17.52 -8.90 -3.40
CA VAL A 112 -18.74 -8.08 -3.35
C VAL A 112 -19.26 -8.06 -1.91
N LEU A 113 -19.42 -6.86 -1.35
CA LEU A 113 -19.94 -6.68 0.00
C LEU A 113 -21.45 -6.92 0.01
N GLN A 114 -21.91 -7.82 0.88
CA GLN A 114 -23.32 -8.15 1.10
C GLN A 114 -23.97 -7.10 2.00
N LEU A 115 -24.21 -5.93 1.42
CA LEU A 115 -24.78 -4.76 2.08
C LEU A 115 -26.21 -4.52 1.59
N SER A 116 -27.11 -4.07 2.46
CA SER A 116 -28.40 -3.48 2.08
C SER A 116 -28.20 -2.20 1.26
N GLN A 117 -29.23 -1.72 0.57
CA GLN A 117 -29.11 -0.47 -0.21
C GLN A 117 -28.75 0.73 0.68
N GLY A 118 -29.34 0.82 1.88
CA GLY A 118 -29.00 1.86 2.86
C GLY A 118 -27.54 1.80 3.27
N GLU A 119 -27.03 0.61 3.63
CA GLU A 119 -25.63 0.43 4.00
C GLU A 119 -24.66 0.74 2.84
N ARG A 120 -25.04 0.43 1.59
CA ARG A 120 -24.25 0.84 0.41
C ARG A 120 -24.21 2.36 0.25
N ASN A 121 -25.33 3.03 0.46
CA ASN A 121 -25.40 4.50 0.41
C ASN A 121 -24.55 5.14 1.51
N GLU A 122 -24.59 4.63 2.75
CA GLU A 122 -23.76 5.11 3.86
C GLU A 122 -22.27 5.01 3.50
N LEU A 123 -21.82 3.85 3.01
CA LEU A 123 -20.43 3.63 2.61
C LEU A 123 -20.04 4.51 1.41
N PHE A 124 -20.91 4.65 0.41
CA PHE A 124 -20.64 5.49 -0.75
C PHE A 124 -20.49 6.97 -0.37
N GLN A 125 -21.37 7.49 0.49
CA GLN A 125 -21.29 8.86 1.00
C GLN A 125 -20.00 9.08 1.79
N TYR A 126 -19.59 8.10 2.61
CA TYR A 126 -18.32 8.18 3.33
C TYR A 126 -17.13 8.26 2.37
N LEU A 127 -17.12 7.45 1.31
CA LEU A 127 -16.06 7.45 0.29
C LEU A 127 -16.01 8.75 -0.52
N GLU A 128 -17.15 9.29 -0.95
CA GLU A 128 -17.22 10.59 -1.63
C GLU A 128 -16.79 11.73 -0.69
N ASN A 129 -17.16 11.68 0.60
CA ASN A 129 -16.68 12.66 1.59
C ASN A 129 -15.16 12.57 1.81
N ASN A 130 -14.60 11.35 1.86
CA ASN A 130 -13.15 11.15 1.96
C ASN A 130 -12.43 11.65 0.70
N TYR A 131 -13.09 11.64 -0.46
CA TYR A 131 -12.49 12.10 -1.71
C TYR A 131 -12.42 13.64 -1.84
N LEU A 132 -13.11 14.39 -0.97
CA LEU A 132 -13.02 15.85 -0.96
C LEU A 132 -11.57 16.32 -0.78
N PRO A 133 -11.16 17.45 -1.41
CA PRO A 133 -9.78 17.95 -1.35
C PRO A 133 -9.20 18.07 0.06
N GLU A 134 -10.02 18.46 1.03
CA GLU A 134 -9.69 18.62 2.44
C GLU A 134 -9.53 17.30 3.22
N ASN A 135 -10.14 16.22 2.74
CA ASN A 135 -10.22 14.94 3.46
C ASN A 135 -9.36 13.83 2.83
N ARG A 136 -9.00 13.97 1.56
CA ARG A 136 -8.36 12.89 0.79
C ARG A 136 -6.92 12.62 1.17
N ALA A 137 -6.23 13.56 1.82
CA ALA A 137 -4.84 13.40 2.23
C ALA A 137 -4.74 12.67 3.58
N TYR A 138 -3.81 11.73 3.69
CA TYR A 138 -3.52 11.02 4.93
C TYR A 138 -2.03 10.73 5.06
N GLN A 139 -1.58 10.63 6.31
CA GLN A 139 -0.21 10.28 6.65
C GLN A 139 -0.01 8.79 6.46
N TYR A 140 0.79 8.40 5.48
CA TYR A 140 1.02 6.99 5.20
C TYR A 140 1.95 6.35 6.23
N ASP A 141 1.58 5.14 6.63
CA ASP A 141 2.42 4.24 7.41
C ASP A 141 2.33 2.86 6.77
N PHE A 142 3.48 2.22 6.52
CA PHE A 142 3.54 0.96 5.82
C PHE A 142 2.80 -0.18 6.53
N PHE A 143 2.81 -0.23 7.86
CA PHE A 143 2.16 -1.29 8.64
C PHE A 143 0.76 -0.88 9.10
N TYR A 144 0.57 0.40 9.43
CA TYR A 144 -0.61 0.83 10.19
C TYR A 144 -1.57 1.72 9.41
N ASN A 145 -1.16 2.34 8.30
CA ASN A 145 -2.00 3.28 7.57
C ASN A 145 -1.69 3.28 6.06
N ASN A 146 -2.06 2.19 5.40
CA ASN A 146 -1.78 1.94 3.99
C ASN A 146 -3.07 1.60 3.20
N CYS A 147 -2.95 1.30 1.90
CA CYS A 147 -4.09 0.98 1.04
C CYS A 147 -4.96 -0.20 1.53
N ALA A 148 -4.34 -1.19 2.16
CA ALA A 148 -4.99 -2.39 2.68
C ALA A 148 -5.68 -2.09 4.02
N THR A 149 -4.97 -1.52 4.98
CA THR A 149 -5.57 -1.18 6.31
C THR A 149 -6.74 -0.21 6.15
N LYS A 150 -6.66 0.74 5.22
CA LYS A 150 -7.75 1.66 4.88
C LYS A 150 -9.06 0.97 4.49
N ILE A 151 -9.01 -0.24 3.93
CA ILE A 151 -10.24 -0.98 3.63
C ILE A 151 -10.98 -1.31 4.92
N TRP A 152 -10.29 -1.87 5.90
CA TRP A 152 -10.90 -2.20 7.18
C TRP A 152 -11.33 -0.95 7.93
N ASP A 153 -10.44 0.05 8.03
CA ASP A 153 -10.71 1.29 8.76
C ASP A 153 -11.95 2.01 8.24
N VAL A 154 -12.15 2.04 6.91
CA VAL A 154 -13.33 2.67 6.30
C VAL A 154 -14.61 1.89 6.64
N ILE A 155 -14.60 0.57 6.56
CA ILE A 155 -15.77 -0.26 6.88
C ILE A 155 -16.10 -0.14 8.37
N GLU A 156 -15.08 -0.16 9.24
CA GLU A 156 -15.19 0.02 10.69
C GLU A 156 -15.73 1.42 11.04
N ALA A 157 -15.25 2.47 10.36
CA ALA A 157 -15.75 3.83 10.57
C ALA A 157 -17.22 4.01 10.18
N VAL A 158 -17.67 3.35 9.12
CA VAL A 158 -19.06 3.46 8.63
C VAL A 158 -20.02 2.63 9.49
N TYR A 159 -19.68 1.37 9.79
CA TYR A 159 -20.62 0.45 10.43
C TYR A 159 -20.39 0.26 11.93
N GLY A 160 -19.23 0.68 12.46
CA GLY A 160 -18.89 0.62 13.87
C GLY A 160 -19.09 -0.77 14.47
N LYS A 161 -19.81 -0.83 15.59
CA LYS A 161 -20.05 -2.07 16.35
C LYS A 161 -20.83 -3.16 15.61
N LYS A 162 -21.45 -2.83 14.46
CA LYS A 162 -22.14 -3.82 13.62
C LYS A 162 -21.16 -4.74 12.89
N LEU A 163 -19.93 -4.26 12.67
CA LEU A 163 -18.86 -5.00 12.03
C LEU A 163 -18.20 -5.93 13.05
N GLU A 164 -18.20 -7.22 12.78
CA GLU A 164 -17.58 -8.25 13.60
C GLU A 164 -16.24 -8.64 12.99
N PHE A 165 -15.17 -8.43 13.75
CA PHE A 165 -13.82 -8.91 13.45
C PHE A 165 -13.66 -10.35 13.97
N ASP A 166 -13.23 -11.27 13.10
CA ASP A 166 -12.80 -12.60 13.51
C ASP A 166 -11.32 -12.58 13.90
N GLU A 167 -11.00 -12.76 15.18
CA GLU A 167 -9.61 -12.87 15.68
C GLU A 167 -8.91 -14.18 15.29
N ASN A 168 -9.68 -15.21 14.89
CA ASN A 168 -9.18 -16.56 14.64
C ASN A 168 -9.12 -16.91 13.15
N TYR A 169 -9.23 -15.92 12.24
CA TYR A 169 -9.14 -16.14 10.80
C TYR A 169 -7.75 -16.64 10.34
N LEU A 170 -6.75 -16.52 11.22
CA LEU A 170 -5.38 -16.95 10.98
C LEU A 170 -5.11 -18.35 11.55
N GLN A 171 -4.49 -19.20 10.73
CA GLN A 171 -3.97 -20.49 11.19
C GLN A 171 -2.66 -20.35 11.98
N LYS A 172 -1.86 -19.33 11.63
CA LYS A 172 -0.57 -19.01 12.24
C LYS A 172 -0.35 -17.52 12.17
N GLN A 173 0.15 -16.95 13.27
CA GLN A 173 0.68 -15.58 13.32
C GLN A 173 2.15 -15.56 12.92
N TYR A 174 2.53 -14.48 12.26
CA TYR A 174 3.88 -14.20 11.79
C TYR A 174 4.37 -12.86 12.34
N THR A 175 5.67 -12.67 12.37
CA THR A 175 6.24 -11.34 12.62
C THR A 175 6.03 -10.43 11.40
N HIS A 176 6.12 -9.11 11.59
CA HIS A 176 6.08 -8.18 10.46
C HIS A 176 7.18 -8.47 9.44
N ARG A 177 8.38 -8.86 9.88
CA ARG A 177 9.47 -9.28 9.01
C ARG A 177 9.11 -10.52 8.19
N GLU A 178 8.58 -11.56 8.82
CA GLU A 178 8.12 -12.76 8.12
C GLU A 178 7.04 -12.44 7.07
N LEU A 179 6.10 -11.55 7.40
CA LEU A 179 5.04 -11.11 6.48
C LEU A 179 5.60 -10.37 5.25
N ILE A 180 6.62 -9.54 5.43
CA ILE A 180 7.33 -8.89 4.32
C ILE A 180 7.93 -9.96 3.39
N HIS A 181 8.63 -10.95 3.95
CA HIS A 181 9.29 -12.02 3.18
C HIS A 181 8.31 -13.01 2.52
N GLN A 182 7.03 -13.03 2.89
CA GLN A 182 6.02 -13.79 2.14
C GLN A 182 5.76 -13.23 0.75
N ASN A 183 6.00 -11.93 0.54
CA ASN A 183 5.72 -11.23 -0.72
C ASN A 183 6.99 -10.79 -1.45
N MET A 184 8.16 -11.02 -0.87
CA MET A 184 9.44 -10.59 -1.40
C MET A 184 10.49 -11.72 -1.31
N PRO A 185 11.24 -12.02 -2.39
CA PRO A 185 12.31 -12.99 -2.31
C PRO A 185 13.39 -12.55 -1.32
N THR A 186 13.70 -13.39 -0.33
CA THR A 186 14.66 -13.09 0.75
C THR A 186 16.04 -12.68 0.27
N ASN A 187 16.51 -13.26 -0.85
CA ASN A 187 17.81 -12.93 -1.45
C ASN A 187 17.67 -11.91 -2.60
N SER A 188 16.80 -10.92 -2.45
CA SER A 188 16.67 -9.78 -3.37
C SER A 188 17.33 -8.54 -2.77
N TRP A 189 17.76 -7.60 -3.61
CA TRP A 189 18.29 -6.31 -3.15
C TRP A 189 17.27 -5.51 -2.33
N SER A 190 15.99 -5.60 -2.69
CA SER A 190 14.90 -4.98 -1.94
C SER A 190 14.80 -5.53 -0.52
N ALA A 191 14.81 -6.86 -0.38
CA ALA A 191 14.75 -7.53 0.92
C ALA A 191 15.96 -7.14 1.79
N PHE A 192 17.17 -7.20 1.21
CA PHE A 192 18.40 -6.78 1.89
C PHE A 192 18.34 -5.31 2.38
N GLY A 193 17.85 -4.40 1.55
CA GLY A 193 17.71 -2.99 1.93
C GLY A 193 16.68 -2.76 3.04
N ILE A 194 15.52 -3.42 2.96
CA ILE A 194 14.50 -3.38 4.00
C ILE A 194 15.02 -3.97 5.30
N ASP A 195 15.72 -5.11 5.24
CA ASP A 195 16.24 -5.79 6.42
C ASP A 195 17.31 -4.96 7.15
N ILE A 196 18.08 -4.14 6.42
CA ILE A 196 19.01 -3.16 7.00
C ILE A 196 18.26 -1.97 7.61
N ALA A 197 17.23 -1.48 6.92
CA ALA A 197 16.51 -0.27 7.34
C ALA A 197 15.62 -0.52 8.56
N LEU A 198 14.92 -1.65 8.61
CA LEU A 198 13.97 -2.00 9.66
C LEU A 198 14.65 -2.78 10.79
N GLY A 199 14.56 -2.23 12.00
CA GLY A 199 15.18 -2.78 13.21
C GLY A 199 14.42 -3.97 13.81
N ALA A 200 14.79 -4.34 15.04
CA ALA A 200 14.22 -5.51 15.72
C ALA A 200 12.74 -5.35 16.13
N VAL A 201 12.21 -4.12 16.12
CA VAL A 201 10.81 -3.82 16.46
C VAL A 201 9.79 -4.55 15.58
N ILE A 202 10.19 -4.96 14.36
CA ILE A 202 9.32 -5.71 13.44
C ILE A 202 9.45 -7.24 13.60
N ASP A 203 10.21 -7.71 14.58
CA ASP A 203 10.44 -9.14 14.85
C ASP A 203 9.55 -9.71 15.97
N ASP A 204 8.65 -8.89 16.53
CA ASP A 204 7.56 -9.38 17.39
C ASP A 204 6.41 -9.96 16.56
N LEU A 205 5.67 -10.91 17.17
CA LEU A 205 4.49 -11.50 16.53
C LEU A 205 3.42 -10.44 16.29
N ALA A 206 3.00 -10.29 15.03
CA ALA A 206 1.93 -9.38 14.66
C ALA A 206 0.57 -9.96 15.07
N THR A 207 -0.31 -9.10 15.55
CA THR A 207 -1.72 -9.41 15.83
C THR A 207 -2.48 -9.74 14.53
N PRO A 208 -3.67 -10.38 14.61
CA PRO A 208 -4.46 -10.68 13.42
C PRO A 208 -4.85 -9.42 12.65
N LYS A 209 -5.08 -8.29 13.34
CA LYS A 209 -5.35 -6.99 12.70
C LYS A 209 -4.10 -6.44 12.00
N GLU A 210 -2.92 -6.54 12.62
CA GLU A 210 -1.68 -6.05 12.00
C GLU A 210 -1.32 -6.80 10.71
N HIS A 211 -1.63 -8.10 10.59
CA HIS A 211 -1.42 -8.84 9.34
C HIS A 211 -2.11 -8.19 8.12
N MET A 212 -3.16 -7.41 8.35
CA MET A 212 -3.96 -6.76 7.32
C MET A 212 -3.29 -5.55 6.68
N PHE A 213 -2.06 -5.20 7.07
CA PHE A 213 -1.21 -4.32 6.27
C PHE A 213 -0.97 -4.92 4.87
N LEU A 214 -1.13 -6.24 4.72
CA LEU A 214 -1.10 -6.94 3.45
C LEU A 214 -2.53 -7.15 2.88
N PRO A 215 -2.79 -6.74 1.61
CA PRO A 215 -4.05 -6.92 0.90
C PRO A 215 -4.64 -8.35 0.95
N SER A 216 -3.79 -9.37 0.91
CA SER A 216 -4.23 -10.77 0.94
C SER A 216 -4.86 -11.15 2.28
N TYR A 217 -4.45 -10.52 3.37
CA TYR A 217 -5.01 -10.75 4.70
C TYR A 217 -6.30 -9.96 4.94
N ILE A 218 -6.44 -8.76 4.36
CA ILE A 218 -7.74 -8.09 4.24
C ILE A 218 -8.75 -9.01 3.53
N MET A 219 -8.34 -9.59 2.40
CA MET A 219 -9.20 -10.48 1.62
C MET A 219 -9.67 -11.69 2.44
N LYS A 220 -8.75 -12.34 3.17
CA LYS A 220 -9.09 -13.44 4.10
C LYS A 220 -10.04 -12.99 5.20
N GLN A 221 -9.79 -11.83 5.80
CA GLN A 221 -10.61 -11.32 6.88
C GLN A 221 -12.04 -11.01 6.42
N LEU A 222 -12.20 -10.39 5.26
CA LEU A 222 -13.52 -10.07 4.69
C LEU A 222 -14.37 -11.32 4.38
N ASN A 223 -13.74 -12.47 4.08
CA ASN A 223 -14.44 -13.73 3.84
C ASN A 223 -15.14 -14.29 5.09
N VAL A 224 -14.62 -13.98 6.29
CA VAL A 224 -15.15 -14.50 7.57
C VAL A 224 -15.84 -13.43 8.42
N SER A 225 -15.58 -12.16 8.15
CA SER A 225 -16.18 -11.03 8.86
C SER A 225 -17.69 -10.98 8.65
N LYS A 226 -18.40 -10.45 9.65
CA LYS A 226 -19.86 -10.31 9.60
C LYS A 226 -20.28 -8.87 9.80
N LEU A 227 -21.40 -8.51 9.19
CA LEU A 227 -22.14 -7.28 9.46
C LEU A 227 -23.53 -7.68 9.95
N ASN A 228 -23.88 -7.33 11.19
CA ASN A 228 -25.12 -7.77 11.84
C ASN A 228 -25.34 -9.30 11.72
N ALA A 229 -24.36 -10.10 12.12
CA ALA A 229 -24.36 -11.57 12.03
C ALA A 229 -24.46 -12.20 10.61
N THR A 230 -24.48 -11.39 9.55
CA THR A 230 -24.44 -11.89 8.16
C THR A 230 -23.03 -11.76 7.60
N LEU A 231 -22.53 -12.77 6.86
CA LEU A 231 -21.22 -12.70 6.21
C LEU A 231 -21.09 -11.45 5.34
N LEU A 232 -20.02 -10.70 5.53
CA LEU A 232 -19.82 -9.41 4.87
C LEU A 232 -19.47 -9.57 3.39
N ALA A 233 -18.59 -10.51 3.03
CA ALA A 233 -18.16 -10.69 1.65
C ALA A 233 -18.02 -12.18 1.25
N PRO A 234 -19.12 -12.95 1.21
CA PRO A 234 -19.06 -14.39 0.98
C PRO A 234 -18.68 -14.80 -0.45
N ASN A 235 -18.68 -13.85 -1.40
CA ASN A 235 -18.46 -14.13 -2.81
C ASN A 235 -17.18 -13.45 -3.32
N GLU A 236 -16.19 -14.26 -3.68
CA GLU A 236 -14.96 -13.83 -4.36
C GLU A 236 -15.05 -14.10 -5.86
N VAL A 237 -14.67 -13.12 -6.67
CA VAL A 237 -14.65 -13.21 -8.13
C VAL A 237 -13.24 -12.90 -8.62
N SER A 238 -12.62 -13.84 -9.34
CA SER A 238 -11.37 -13.55 -10.04
C SER A 238 -11.67 -12.70 -11.28
N ILE A 239 -11.21 -11.45 -11.27
CA ILE A 239 -11.45 -10.47 -12.34
C ILE A 239 -10.39 -10.61 -13.44
N PHE A 240 -9.14 -10.84 -13.04
CA PHE A 240 -8.03 -11.06 -13.95
C PHE A 240 -7.01 -11.97 -13.28
N LYS A 241 -6.53 -12.97 -14.04
CA LYS A 241 -5.46 -13.88 -13.63
C LYS A 241 -4.43 -13.91 -14.76
N PRO A 242 -3.19 -13.45 -14.52
CA PRO A 242 -2.13 -13.50 -15.51
C PRO A 242 -1.69 -14.95 -15.73
N GLU A 243 -1.03 -15.19 -16.85
CA GLU A 243 -0.32 -16.45 -17.05
C GLU A 243 0.84 -16.53 -16.05
N SER A 244 1.08 -17.73 -15.51
CA SER A 244 2.11 -17.96 -14.48
C SER A 244 3.51 -17.71 -15.04
N ASN A 245 4.06 -16.52 -14.83
CA ASN A 245 5.48 -16.25 -15.01
C ASN A 245 6.19 -16.39 -13.67
N VAL A 246 6.79 -17.55 -13.44
CA VAL A 246 7.68 -17.74 -12.27
C VAL A 246 8.98 -17.01 -12.57
N ASN A 247 9.08 -15.76 -12.12
CA ASN A 247 10.33 -15.01 -12.13
C ASN A 247 11.32 -15.69 -11.18
N LYS A 248 12.22 -16.52 -11.72
CA LYS A 248 13.31 -17.10 -10.95
C LYS A 248 14.32 -16.00 -10.63
N THR A 249 14.71 -15.90 -9.36
CA THR A 249 15.82 -15.04 -8.95
C THR A 249 17.13 -15.60 -9.52
N ASP A 250 17.80 -14.81 -10.36
CA ASP A 250 19.12 -15.13 -10.88
C ASP A 250 20.16 -14.91 -9.77
N PHE A 251 20.78 -16.00 -9.28
CA PHE A 251 21.75 -15.97 -8.19
C PHE A 251 22.85 -14.94 -8.41
N LEU A 252 23.33 -14.78 -9.64
CA LEU A 252 24.43 -13.85 -9.98
C LEU A 252 24.04 -12.38 -9.82
N ARG A 253 22.74 -12.09 -9.62
CA ARG A 253 22.21 -10.74 -9.40
C ARG A 253 21.81 -10.49 -7.95
N THR A 254 22.06 -11.45 -7.06
CA THR A 254 21.61 -11.38 -5.66
C THR A 254 22.64 -10.73 -4.73
N PRO A 255 22.21 -10.05 -3.65
CA PRO A 255 23.13 -9.49 -2.66
C PRO A 255 24.07 -10.57 -2.08
N LEU A 256 23.61 -11.80 -1.88
CA LEU A 256 24.47 -12.88 -1.41
C LEU A 256 25.65 -13.16 -2.36
N PHE A 257 25.42 -13.24 -3.67
CA PHE A 257 26.51 -13.46 -4.64
C PHE A 257 27.55 -12.35 -4.56
N PHE A 258 27.13 -11.08 -4.58
CA PHE A 258 28.05 -9.95 -4.45
C PHE A 258 28.78 -9.93 -3.10
N SER A 259 28.10 -10.33 -2.03
CA SER A 259 28.69 -10.44 -0.69
C SER A 259 29.77 -11.53 -0.63
N LEU A 260 29.55 -12.67 -1.28
CA LEU A 260 30.55 -13.75 -1.40
C LEU A 260 31.75 -13.34 -2.26
N VAL A 261 31.51 -12.67 -3.38
CA VAL A 261 32.60 -12.12 -4.22
C VAL A 261 33.42 -11.10 -3.43
N PHE A 262 32.76 -10.19 -2.73
CA PHE A 262 33.42 -9.19 -1.89
C PHE A 262 34.23 -9.85 -0.77
N MET A 263 33.65 -10.82 -0.06
CA MET A 263 34.33 -11.59 0.98
C MET A 263 35.55 -12.32 0.44
N ALA A 264 35.45 -12.95 -0.73
CA ALA A 264 36.58 -13.64 -1.36
C ALA A 264 37.71 -12.67 -1.73
N LEU A 265 37.38 -11.49 -2.27
CA LEU A 265 38.38 -10.45 -2.58
C LEU A 265 39.10 -9.95 -1.32
N VAL A 266 38.35 -9.63 -0.26
CA VAL A 266 38.91 -9.22 1.04
C VAL A 266 39.84 -10.31 1.58
N PHE A 267 39.41 -11.58 1.52
CA PHE A 267 40.20 -12.71 1.98
C PHE A 267 41.50 -12.88 1.18
N ILE A 268 41.46 -12.82 -0.15
CA ILE A 268 42.64 -12.96 -1.01
C ILE A 268 43.67 -11.87 -0.71
N ILE A 269 43.24 -10.61 -0.60
CA ILE A 269 44.14 -9.49 -0.32
C ILE A 269 44.75 -9.64 1.08
N THR A 270 43.92 -9.94 2.08
CA THR A 270 44.36 -10.13 3.47
C THR A 270 45.35 -11.29 3.60
N TYR A 271 45.10 -12.41 2.92
CA TYR A 271 46.01 -13.55 2.90
C TYR A 271 47.33 -13.21 2.22
N THR A 272 47.29 -12.48 1.10
CA THR A 272 48.49 -12.05 0.36
C THR A 272 49.33 -11.08 1.19
N ASP A 273 48.69 -10.15 1.89
CA ASP A 273 49.33 -9.21 2.81
C ASP A 273 50.01 -9.93 3.97
N PHE A 274 49.30 -10.89 4.59
CA PHE A 274 49.84 -11.73 5.65
C PHE A 274 51.09 -12.49 5.20
N ARG A 275 51.06 -13.11 4.00
CA ARG A 275 52.20 -13.85 3.44
C ARG A 275 53.40 -12.97 3.13
N ASN A 276 53.17 -11.70 2.79
CA ASN A 276 54.21 -10.77 2.39
C ASN A 276 54.66 -9.83 3.52
N ASN A 277 54.15 -9.98 4.75
CA ASN A 277 54.34 -9.04 5.86
C ASN A 277 54.02 -7.59 5.47
N LYS A 278 53.00 -7.39 4.62
CA LYS A 278 52.51 -6.09 4.18
C LYS A 278 51.10 -5.86 4.72
N ARG A 279 50.60 -4.63 4.55
CA ARG A 279 49.23 -4.26 4.89
C ARG A 279 48.67 -3.29 3.86
N SER A 280 47.59 -3.69 3.21
CA SER A 280 46.82 -2.89 2.27
C SER A 280 45.90 -1.92 3.01
N LYS A 281 46.47 -0.80 3.50
CA LYS A 281 45.73 0.22 4.25
C LYS A 281 44.49 0.76 3.52
N TRP A 282 44.51 0.80 2.19
CA TRP A 282 43.39 1.25 1.38
C TRP A 282 42.16 0.33 1.51
N LEU A 283 42.38 -0.99 1.69
CA LEU A 283 41.30 -1.95 1.89
C LEU A 283 40.60 -1.68 3.22
N ASP A 284 41.38 -1.51 4.29
CA ASP A 284 40.86 -1.19 5.62
C ASP A 284 40.08 0.14 5.61
N VAL A 285 40.67 1.18 5.02
CA VAL A 285 40.01 2.50 4.89
C VAL A 285 38.69 2.36 4.13
N GLY A 286 38.66 1.60 3.04
CA GLY A 286 37.43 1.34 2.28
C GLY A 286 36.38 0.60 3.10
N LEU A 287 36.76 -0.49 3.78
CA LEU A 287 35.87 -1.29 4.64
C LEU A 287 35.28 -0.45 5.78
N PHE A 288 36.11 0.32 6.49
CA PHE A 288 35.66 1.18 7.60
C PHE A 288 34.83 2.36 7.10
N LEU A 289 35.14 2.92 5.92
CA LEU A 289 34.35 4.00 5.35
C LEU A 289 32.96 3.52 4.95
N ILE A 290 32.85 2.37 4.26
CA ILE A 290 31.55 1.81 3.83
C ILE A 290 30.69 1.45 5.04
N THR A 291 31.27 0.75 6.02
CA THR A 291 30.54 0.38 7.25
C THR A 291 30.19 1.60 8.10
N GLY A 292 31.07 2.61 8.15
CA GLY A 292 30.81 3.90 8.80
C GLY A 292 29.64 4.66 8.16
N ILE A 293 29.60 4.73 6.83
CA ILE A 293 28.48 5.36 6.10
C ILE A 293 27.19 4.60 6.36
N ALA A 294 27.20 3.26 6.31
CA ALA A 294 26.02 2.45 6.62
C ALA A 294 25.52 2.71 8.05
N GLY A 295 26.43 2.78 9.03
CA GLY A 295 26.09 3.14 10.41
C GLY A 295 25.47 4.53 10.56
N VAL A 296 25.98 5.53 9.83
CA VAL A 296 25.40 6.89 9.80
C VAL A 296 23.98 6.88 9.22
N VAL A 297 23.75 6.11 8.15
CA VAL A 297 22.41 5.98 7.54
C VAL A 297 21.44 5.30 8.50
N ILE A 298 21.85 4.20 9.15
CA ILE A 298 21.03 3.50 10.15
C ILE A 298 20.70 4.43 11.32
N PHE A 299 21.70 5.13 11.86
CA PHE A 299 21.50 6.12 12.92
C PHE A 299 20.52 7.22 12.51
N PHE A 300 20.63 7.73 11.28
CA PHE A 300 19.71 8.73 10.75
C PHE A 300 18.27 8.19 10.71
N LEU A 301 18.06 6.99 10.17
CA LEU A 301 16.73 6.38 10.11
C LEU A 301 16.13 6.18 11.51
N TRP A 302 16.92 5.62 12.44
CA TRP A 302 16.45 5.24 13.77
C TRP A 302 16.11 6.43 14.67
N PHE A 303 16.88 7.51 14.59
CA PHE A 303 16.79 8.59 15.59
C PHE A 303 16.37 9.94 15.00
N LEU A 304 16.46 10.13 13.68
CA LEU A 304 16.27 11.44 13.04
C LEU A 304 15.11 11.46 12.04
N THR A 305 14.31 10.39 11.97
CA THR A 305 13.13 10.29 11.12
C THR A 305 11.90 9.85 11.92
N ASP A 306 10.71 10.01 11.34
CA ASP A 306 9.46 9.59 11.97
C ASP A 306 9.13 8.09 11.69
N HIS A 307 10.11 7.30 11.24
CA HIS A 307 9.92 5.88 10.92
C HIS A 307 9.90 5.04 12.20
N THR A 308 8.70 4.79 12.72
CA THR A 308 8.44 3.99 13.93
C THR A 308 8.90 2.54 13.84
N ALA A 309 9.02 1.99 12.64
CA ALA A 309 9.42 0.60 12.43
C ALA A 309 10.95 0.37 12.32
N THR A 310 11.75 1.42 12.52
CA THR A 310 13.20 1.33 12.33
C THR A 310 13.98 1.15 13.64
N ALA A 311 13.50 1.66 14.78
CA ALA A 311 14.14 1.58 16.09
C ALA A 311 13.21 1.04 17.17
#